data_AF-T1D478-F1
#
_entry.id   AF-T1D478-F1
#
_cell.length_a   1.000
_cell.length_b   1.000
_cell.length_c   1.000
_cell.angle_alpha   90.00
_cell.angle_beta   90.00
_cell.angle_gamma   90.00
#
_symmetry.space_group_name_H-M   'P 1'
#
loop_
_entity.id
_entity.type
_entity.pdbx_description
1 polymer ?
#
loop_
_entity_poly.entity_id
_entity_poly.type
_entity_poly.pdbx_seq_one_letter_code
_entity_poly.pdbx_strand_id
1 'polypeptide(L)'
;MGVVTAEQLAGIEAVGFDMWGPFISSIREHVPGAEGMRVFDPFHIVGPMNEAVNDVRKREHRPLSEEGRSPLSGARFWWLYGRENLPERHRVGFAALQAAHRKTGRAYAIKEALRDLWAQDSWRIGAADCRWWHLWATHSRR
;
A
#
# COMPACT_ATOMS: atom_id res chain seq x y z
N MET A 1 -14.12 -28.73 -12.85
CA MET A 1 -14.35 -27.31 -12.54
C MET A 1 -15.81 -27.02 -12.78
N GLY A 2 -16.52 -26.48 -11.80
CA GLY A 2 -17.94 -26.11 -11.97
C GLY A 2 -18.05 -24.89 -12.87
N VAL A 3 -18.97 -24.93 -13.83
CA VAL A 3 -19.33 -23.76 -14.64
C VAL A 3 -20.19 -22.86 -13.76
N VAL A 4 -19.83 -21.58 -13.65
CA VAL A 4 -20.66 -20.58 -12.98
C VAL A 4 -21.91 -20.37 -13.85
N THR A 5 -23.10 -20.59 -13.28
CA THR A 5 -24.35 -20.42 -14.03
C THR A 5 -24.64 -18.94 -14.29
N ALA A 6 -25.48 -18.64 -15.28
CA ALA A 6 -25.92 -17.26 -15.54
C ALA A 6 -26.61 -16.63 -14.32
N GLU A 7 -27.34 -17.43 -13.54
CA GLU A 7 -27.97 -16.99 -12.28
C GLU A 7 -26.91 -16.65 -11.22
N GLN A 8 -25.87 -17.47 -11.08
CA GLN A 8 -24.75 -17.18 -10.17
C GLN A 8 -23.96 -15.94 -10.61
N LEU A 9 -23.74 -15.74 -11.91
CA LEU A 9 -23.09 -14.54 -12.44
C LEU A 9 -23.91 -13.27 -12.17
N ALA A 10 -25.24 -13.35 -12.33
CA ALA A 10 -26.13 -12.23 -12.03
C ALA A 10 -26.17 -11.85 -10.54
N GLY A 11 -25.84 -12.80 -9.65
CA GLY A 11 -25.75 -12.58 -8.21
C GLY A 11 -24.41 -12.02 -7.73
N ILE A 12 -23.45 -11.76 -8.62
CA ILE A 12 -22.15 -11.19 -8.23
C ILE A 12 -22.32 -9.69 -7.93
N GLU A 13 -21.95 -9.29 -6.72
CA GLU A 13 -21.95 -7.88 -6.30
C GLU A 13 -20.54 -7.26 -6.33
N ALA A 14 -19.51 -8.07 -6.09
CA ALA A 14 -18.11 -7.66 -6.10
C ALA A 14 -17.20 -8.82 -6.51
N VAL A 15 -16.10 -8.50 -7.20
CA VAL A 15 -15.05 -9.44 -7.57
C VAL A 15 -13.73 -8.90 -7.03
N GLY A 16 -13.16 -9.63 -6.07
CA GLY A 16 -11.82 -9.40 -5.53
C GLY A 16 -10.77 -10.12 -6.37
N PHE A 17 -9.75 -9.40 -6.84
CA PHE A 17 -8.66 -9.99 -7.65
C PHE A 17 -7.38 -9.16 -7.54
N ASP A 18 -6.29 -9.73 -8.04
CA ASP A 18 -5.02 -9.01 -8.13
C ASP A 18 -5.03 -7.94 -9.25
N MET A 19 -3.92 -7.22 -9.45
CA MET A 19 -3.85 -6.16 -10.47
C MET A 19 -3.42 -6.66 -11.86
N TRP A 20 -3.39 -7.97 -12.10
CA TRP A 20 -2.90 -8.58 -13.34
C TRP A 20 -3.91 -8.44 -14.48
N GLY A 21 -3.42 -7.99 -15.63
CA GLY A 21 -4.24 -7.70 -16.82
C GLY A 21 -5.15 -8.84 -17.29
N PRO A 22 -4.71 -10.12 -17.27
CA PRO A 22 -5.56 -11.26 -17.61
C PRO A 22 -6.78 -11.44 -16.71
N PHE A 23 -6.68 -11.19 -15.40
CA PHE A 23 -7.87 -11.24 -14.53
C PHE A 23 -8.83 -10.09 -14.83
N ILE A 24 -8.30 -8.87 -15.05
CA ILE A 24 -9.12 -7.73 -15.50
C ILE A 24 -9.86 -8.07 -16.80
N SER A 25 -9.16 -8.69 -17.76
CA SER A 25 -9.71 -9.03 -19.07
C SER A 25 -10.79 -10.12 -18.96
N SER A 26 -10.52 -11.16 -18.17
CA SER A 26 -11.47 -12.24 -17.93
C SER A 26 -12.75 -11.75 -17.25
N ILE A 27 -12.62 -10.90 -16.23
CA ILE A 27 -13.79 -10.33 -15.52
C ILE A 27 -14.63 -9.48 -16.47
N ARG A 28 -13.99 -8.65 -17.31
CA ARG A 28 -14.69 -7.84 -18.33
C ARG A 28 -15.47 -8.67 -19.33
N GLU A 29 -14.94 -9.84 -19.69
CA GLU A 29 -15.54 -10.73 -20.68
C GLU A 29 -16.70 -11.55 -20.09
N HIS A 30 -16.59 -11.99 -18.83
CA HIS A 30 -17.50 -12.99 -18.27
C HIS A 30 -18.48 -12.46 -17.22
N VAL A 31 -18.25 -11.26 -16.65
CA VAL A 31 -19.09 -10.69 -15.58
C VAL A 31 -19.85 -9.46 -16.11
N PRO A 32 -21.19 -9.53 -16.26
CA PRO A 32 -22.01 -8.38 -16.62
C PRO A 32 -21.84 -7.25 -15.59
N GLY A 33 -21.61 -6.02 -16.05
CA GLY A 33 -21.40 -4.87 -15.14
C GLY A 33 -20.05 -4.87 -14.40
N ALA A 34 -19.12 -5.73 -14.81
CA ALA A 34 -17.77 -5.90 -14.24
C ALA A 34 -17.09 -4.60 -13.78
N GLU A 35 -17.14 -3.53 -14.57
CA GLU A 35 -16.39 -2.29 -14.29
C GLU A 35 -16.66 -1.72 -12.89
N GLY A 36 -17.91 -1.80 -12.41
CA GLY A 36 -18.34 -1.29 -11.10
C GLY A 36 -18.19 -2.27 -9.94
N MET A 37 -17.90 -3.54 -10.21
CA MET A 37 -17.82 -4.62 -9.20
C MET A 37 -16.37 -4.97 -8.82
N ARG A 38 -15.38 -4.37 -9.50
CA ARG A 38 -13.97 -4.72 -9.29
C ARG A 38 -13.43 -4.16 -7.98
N VAL A 39 -12.84 -5.04 -7.18
CA VAL A 39 -12.13 -4.70 -5.95
C VAL A 39 -10.70 -5.24 -6.07
N PHE A 40 -9.72 -4.35 -6.04
CA PHE A 40 -8.33 -4.77 -5.98
C PHE A 40 -7.98 -5.21 -4.56
N ASP A 41 -7.30 -6.35 -4.44
CA ASP A 41 -6.75 -6.81 -3.18
C ASP A 41 -5.65 -5.82 -2.70
N PRO A 42 -5.76 -5.27 -1.48
CA PRO A 42 -4.79 -4.33 -0.94
C PRO A 42 -3.37 -4.89 -0.84
N PHE A 43 -3.17 -6.20 -0.75
CA PHE A 43 -1.84 -6.81 -0.74
C PHE A 43 -1.02 -6.42 -1.97
N HIS A 44 -1.64 -6.48 -3.16
CA HIS A 44 -0.98 -6.16 -4.42
C HIS A 44 -0.72 -4.65 -4.61
N ILE A 45 -1.43 -3.82 -3.86
CA ILE A 45 -1.27 -2.36 -3.88
C ILE A 45 -0.21 -1.90 -2.87
N VAL A 46 -0.17 -2.51 -1.69
CA VAL A 46 0.79 -2.19 -0.62
C VAL A 46 2.17 -2.76 -0.91
N GLY A 47 2.26 -3.89 -1.61
CA GLY A 47 3.55 -4.51 -2.01
C GLY A 47 4.51 -3.54 -2.71
N PRO A 48 4.11 -2.90 -3.83
CA PRO A 48 4.93 -1.89 -4.50
C PRO A 48 5.31 -0.71 -3.61
N MET A 49 4.43 -0.29 -2.70
CA MET A 49 4.71 0.79 -1.75
C MET A 49 5.78 0.39 -0.73
N ASN A 50 5.76 -0.86 -0.26
CA ASN A 50 6.81 -1.40 0.60
C ASN A 50 8.19 -1.37 -0.08
N GLU A 51 8.26 -1.70 -1.37
CA GLU A 51 9.51 -1.59 -2.14
C GLU A 51 9.96 -0.13 -2.29
N ALA A 52 9.03 0.79 -2.59
CA ALA A 52 9.33 2.22 -2.67
C ALA A 52 9.90 2.77 -1.34
N VAL A 53 9.31 2.37 -0.19
CA VAL A 53 9.82 2.72 1.15
C VAL A 53 11.24 2.17 1.35
N ASN A 54 11.46 0.90 0.99
CA ASN A 54 12.77 0.27 1.13
C ASN A 54 13.84 0.93 0.25
N ASP A 55 13.48 1.38 -0.95
CA ASP A 55 14.39 2.07 -1.86
C ASP A 55 14.78 3.46 -1.34
N VAL A 56 13.82 4.22 -0.79
CA VAL A 56 14.14 5.49 -0.12
C VAL A 56 15.02 5.25 1.10
N ARG A 57 14.72 4.23 1.91
CA ARG A 57 15.55 3.81 3.05
C ARG A 57 16.97 3.49 2.63
N LYS A 58 17.17 2.70 1.57
CA LYS A 58 18.50 2.36 1.05
C LYS A 58 19.28 3.62 0.65
N ARG A 59 18.62 4.62 0.05
CA ARG A 59 19.25 5.89 -0.36
C ARG A 59 19.73 6.71 0.84
N GLU A 60 18.95 6.79 1.92
CA GLU A 60 19.38 7.47 3.16
C GLU A 60 20.39 6.64 3.97
N HIS A 61 20.29 5.31 3.89
CA HIS A 61 21.18 4.38 4.60
C HIS A 61 22.60 4.39 4.06
N ARG A 62 22.79 4.44 2.73
CA ARG A 62 24.10 4.34 2.08
C ARG A 62 25.17 5.30 2.63
N PRO A 63 24.97 6.63 2.67
CA PRO A 63 25.98 7.55 3.19
C PRO A 63 26.29 7.32 4.68
N LEU A 64 25.27 7.01 5.49
CA LEU A 64 25.45 6.74 6.92
C LEU A 64 26.24 5.46 7.20
N SER A 65 26.10 4.46 6.32
CA SER A 65 26.88 3.23 6.41
C SER A 65 28.33 3.44 6.02
N GLU A 66 28.61 4.35 5.07
CA GLU A 66 29.97 4.76 4.70
C GLU A 66 30.67 5.50 5.86
N GLU A 67 29.92 6.23 6.68
CA GLU A 67 30.37 6.88 7.93
C GLU A 67 30.53 5.90 9.11
N GLY A 68 30.32 4.60 8.88
CA GLY A 68 30.62 3.52 9.84
C GLY A 68 29.47 3.13 10.76
N ARG A 69 28.36 3.88 10.83
CA ARG A 69 27.14 3.48 11.55
C ARG A 69 25.87 4.11 10.96
N SER A 70 24.94 3.26 10.54
CA SER A 70 23.59 3.69 10.14
C SER A 70 22.53 3.23 11.15
N PRO A 71 21.76 4.15 11.76
CA PRO A 71 20.57 3.81 12.56
C PRO A 71 19.48 3.09 11.75
N LEU A 72 19.55 3.14 10.41
CA LEU A 72 18.66 2.40 9.51
C LEU A 72 19.07 0.93 9.32
N SER A 73 20.23 0.52 9.83
CA SER A 73 20.66 -0.88 9.90
C SER A 73 19.74 -1.67 10.84
N GLY A 74 19.27 -2.83 10.41
CA GLY A 74 18.38 -3.68 11.21
C GLY A 74 16.93 -3.19 11.35
N ALA A 75 16.65 -1.91 11.05
CA ALA A 75 15.31 -1.34 11.13
C ALA A 75 14.44 -1.59 9.89
N ARG A 76 14.92 -2.30 8.86
CA ARG A 76 14.18 -2.54 7.60
C ARG A 76 12.74 -3.00 7.86
N PHE A 77 12.55 -4.02 8.68
CA PHE A 77 11.23 -4.60 8.91
C PHE A 77 10.28 -3.65 9.62
N TRP A 78 10.79 -2.71 10.42
CA TRP A 78 9.95 -1.70 11.08
C TRP A 78 9.26 -0.80 10.03
N TRP A 79 9.96 -0.48 8.95
CA TRP A 79 9.42 0.29 7.82
C TRP A 79 8.42 -0.49 6.95
N LEU A 80 8.49 -1.82 6.97
CA LEU A 80 7.63 -2.68 6.14
C LEU A 80 6.35 -3.10 6.87
N TYR A 81 6.34 -3.08 8.20
CA TYR A 81 5.12 -3.31 8.96
C TYR A 81 4.05 -2.27 8.68
N GLY A 82 2.80 -2.68 8.91
CA GLY A 82 1.76 -1.72 9.27
C GLY A 82 1.94 -1.20 10.67
N ARG A 83 1.45 0.01 10.89
CA ARG A 83 1.46 0.64 12.19
C ARG A 83 0.83 -0.24 13.26
N GLU A 84 -0.22 -0.96 12.91
CA GLU A 84 -0.91 -1.93 13.78
C GLU A 84 -0.08 -3.18 14.10
N ASN A 85 0.86 -3.52 13.23
CA ASN A 85 1.70 -4.72 13.33
C ASN A 85 3.09 -4.47 13.95
N LEU A 86 3.44 -3.21 14.24
CA LEU A 86 4.71 -2.87 14.88
C LEU A 86 4.67 -3.24 16.38
N PRO A 87 5.57 -4.12 16.86
CA PRO A 87 5.62 -4.49 18.27
C PRO A 87 5.83 -3.28 19.18
N GLU A 88 5.13 -3.24 20.33
CA GLU A 88 5.15 -2.10 21.28
C GLU A 88 6.56 -1.63 21.62
N ARG A 89 7.45 -2.58 21.94
CA ARG A 89 8.86 -2.32 22.30
C ARG A 89 9.63 -1.52 21.25
N HIS A 90 9.20 -1.55 19.98
CA HIS A 90 9.88 -0.88 18.88
C HIS A 90 9.26 0.49 18.56
N ARG A 91 8.10 0.85 19.11
CA ARG A 91 7.37 2.08 18.74
C ARG A 91 8.16 3.36 19.00
N VAL A 92 8.77 3.47 20.19
CA VAL A 92 9.57 4.65 20.56
C VAL A 92 10.79 4.79 19.65
N GLY A 93 11.54 3.71 19.45
CA GLY A 93 12.71 3.69 18.57
C GLY A 93 12.33 4.01 17.12
N PHE A 94 11.20 3.49 16.65
CA PHE A 94 10.74 3.75 15.30
C PHE A 94 10.29 5.20 15.08
N ALA A 95 9.60 5.79 16.06
CA ALA A 95 9.25 7.21 16.01
C ALA A 95 10.50 8.11 15.93
N ALA A 96 11.55 7.79 16.69
CA ALA A 96 12.83 8.48 16.61
C ALA A 96 13.47 8.34 15.22
N LEU A 97 13.43 7.15 14.61
CA LEU A 97 13.92 6.93 13.25
C LEU A 97 13.13 7.72 12.20
N GLN A 98 11.81 7.81 12.31
CA GLN A 98 10.97 8.62 11.43
C GLN A 98 11.31 10.11 11.50
N ALA A 99 11.58 10.62 12.70
CA ALA A 99 11.94 12.02 12.90
C ALA A 99 13.34 12.34 12.34
N ALA A 100 14.29 11.42 12.50
CA ALA A 100 15.68 11.58 12.05
C ALA A 100 15.83 11.40 10.52
N HIS A 101 15.10 10.46 9.93
CA HIS A 101 15.24 10.08 8.51
C HIS A 101 14.00 10.52 7.73
N ARG A 102 13.91 11.82 7.47
CA ARG A 102 12.68 12.48 6.97
C ARG A 102 12.21 11.94 5.63
N LYS A 103 13.09 11.50 4.71
CA LYS A 103 12.63 10.96 3.42
C LYS A 103 12.02 9.56 3.60
N THR A 104 12.68 8.69 4.36
CA THR A 104 12.15 7.36 4.68
C THR A 104 10.87 7.47 5.51
N GLY A 105 10.85 8.35 6.51
CA GLY A 105 9.67 8.70 7.31
C GLY A 105 8.49 9.14 6.45
N ARG A 106 8.71 10.04 5.49
CA ARG A 106 7.66 10.47 4.57
C ARG A 106 7.18 9.35 3.65
N ALA A 107 8.08 8.56 3.08
CA ALA A 107 7.71 7.42 2.24
C ALA A 107 6.83 6.42 3.01
N TYR A 108 7.20 6.14 4.26
CA TYR A 108 6.40 5.31 5.16
C TYR A 108 5.02 5.91 5.43
N ALA A 109 4.94 7.20 5.72
CA ALA A 109 3.67 7.87 5.97
C ALA A 109 2.74 7.85 4.73
N ILE A 110 3.29 8.01 3.52
CA ILE A 110 2.53 7.87 2.27
C ILE A 110 2.01 6.44 2.09
N LYS A 111 2.83 5.42 2.40
CA LYS A 111 2.38 4.03 2.40
C LYS A 111 1.22 3.82 3.38
N GLU A 112 1.36 4.27 4.62
CA GLU A 112 0.31 4.05 5.63
C GLU A 112 -0.98 4.80 5.29
N ALA A 113 -0.89 6.03 4.76
CA ALA A 113 -2.06 6.75 4.28
C ALA A 113 -2.77 6.05 3.11
N LEU A 114 -2.04 5.34 2.25
CA LEU A 114 -2.67 4.51 1.21
C LEU A 114 -3.46 3.36 1.84
N ARG A 115 -2.94 2.76 2.91
CA ARG A 115 -3.60 1.66 3.60
C ARG A 115 -4.85 2.09 4.33
N ASP A 116 -4.85 3.30 4.88
CA ASP A 116 -6.01 3.90 5.52
C ASP A 116 -7.20 4.05 4.54
N LEU A 117 -6.97 4.04 3.21
CA LEU A 117 -8.05 4.01 2.21
C LEU A 117 -8.91 2.74 2.30
N TRP A 118 -8.31 1.58 2.60
CA TRP A 118 -9.05 0.32 2.73
C TRP A 118 -9.82 0.20 4.05
N ALA A 119 -9.58 1.10 5.00
CA ALA A 119 -10.33 1.19 6.24
C ALA A 119 -11.52 2.17 6.15
N GLN A 120 -11.77 2.78 4.98
CA GLN A 120 -12.87 3.72 4.82
C GLN A 120 -14.19 3.01 4.57
N ASP A 121 -15.18 3.24 5.44
CA ASP A 121 -16.53 2.66 5.33
C ASP A 121 -17.42 3.36 4.29
N SER A 122 -16.90 4.39 3.62
CA SER A 122 -17.66 5.21 2.68
C SER A 122 -16.90 5.47 1.40
N TRP A 123 -17.50 5.12 0.27
CA TRP A 123 -16.99 5.46 -1.06
C TRP A 123 -16.68 6.95 -1.20
N ARG A 124 -17.55 7.83 -0.68
CA ARG A 124 -17.38 9.28 -0.81
C ARG A 124 -16.12 9.76 -0.08
N ILE A 125 -15.87 9.24 1.11
CA ILE A 125 -14.69 9.55 1.92
C ILE A 125 -13.45 8.92 1.27
N GLY A 126 -13.49 7.62 0.96
CA GLY A 126 -12.38 6.92 0.31
C GLY A 126 -11.97 7.55 -1.04
N ALA A 127 -12.93 8.03 -1.84
CA ALA A 127 -12.62 8.73 -3.08
C ALA A 127 -11.96 10.10 -2.85
N ALA A 128 -12.35 10.82 -1.80
CA ALA A 128 -11.70 12.08 -1.41
C ALA A 128 -10.28 11.83 -0.90
N ASP A 129 -10.11 10.84 -0.01
CA ASP A 129 -8.83 10.45 0.55
C ASP A 129 -7.88 9.93 -0.53
N CYS A 130 -8.39 9.15 -1.50
CA CYS A 130 -7.60 8.68 -2.63
C CYS A 130 -7.07 9.83 -3.50
N ARG A 131 -7.90 10.85 -3.78
CA ARG A 131 -7.47 12.05 -4.50
C ARG A 131 -6.41 12.83 -3.73
N TRP A 132 -6.64 13.04 -2.44
CA TRP A 132 -5.68 13.71 -1.56
C TRP A 132 -4.35 12.94 -1.50
N TRP A 133 -4.43 11.63 -1.30
CA TRP A 133 -3.27 10.74 -1.25
C TRP A 133 -2.48 10.80 -2.56
N HIS A 134 -3.15 10.75 -3.71
CA HIS A 134 -2.51 10.81 -5.02
C HIS A 134 -1.76 12.14 -5.23
N LEU A 135 -2.37 13.26 -4.86
CA LEU A 135 -1.72 14.58 -4.89
C LEU A 135 -0.50 14.60 -3.96
N TRP A 136 -0.65 14.13 -2.73
CA TRP A 136 0.45 14.13 -1.78
C TRP A 136 1.62 13.25 -2.27
N ALA A 137 1.35 12.03 -2.71
CA ALA A 137 2.36 11.08 -3.17
C ALA A 137 3.13 11.61 -4.40
N THR A 138 2.43 12.20 -5.36
CA THR A 138 3.05 12.69 -6.61
C THR A 138 3.87 13.97 -6.43
N HIS A 139 3.54 14.79 -5.43
CA HIS A 139 4.22 16.05 -5.11
C HIS A 139 5.26 15.95 -3.98
N SER A 140 5.42 14.80 -3.32
CA SER A 140 6.35 14.60 -2.19
C SER A 140 7.83 14.35 -2.55
N ARG A 141 8.29 14.85 -3.70
CA ARG A 141 9.60 14.51 -4.29
C ARG A 141 10.82 15.18 -3.64
N ARG A 142 10.63 16.11 -2.68
CA ARG A 142 11.69 16.95 -2.10
C ARG A 142 11.99 16.63 -0.65
#